data_AF-A0A6L3ABQ4-F1
#
_entry.id   AF-A0A6L3ABQ4-F1
#
_cell.length_a   1.000
_cell.length_b   1.000
_cell.length_c   1.000
_cell.angle_alpha   90.00
_cell.angle_beta   90.00
_cell.angle_gamma   90.00
#
_symmetry.space_group_name_H-M   'P 1'
#
loop_
_entity.id
_entity.type
_entity.pdbx_description
1 polymer ?
#
loop_
_entity_poly.entity_id
_entity_poly.type
_entity_poly.pdbx_seq_one_letter_code
_entity_poly.pdbx_strand_id
1 'polypeptide(L)'
;MPPSPVPRPHDMRQWRPIAAPPGTVRSRPPPAAAQRCPCLRFPAGRAYLLETRDKARSVRAASFAQTAQELTGVFPIAVLAQDALEDRDDVLFYFTGMAQVAALETLTFLPGALADHLTSFGGQLTDSQQMSSLAWLEAGATASYGTVVEPCNHAQKFPLPAVAMFFYAAGATAIEAYWKSVAWPGEGVFIGEPLARPFAPALQAVRPGAFELRLQAPREGRLRLTHAASPMGPFRPLGESPPIRRGANRLRFALPPQLDGFLRLQW
;
A
#
# COMPACT_ATOMS: atom_id res chain seq x y z
N MET A 1 1.44 -7.85 56.88
CA MET A 1 1.26 -8.39 55.52
C MET A 1 1.94 -7.46 54.55
N PRO A 2 2.98 -7.90 53.83
CA PRO A 2 3.66 -7.06 52.84
C PRO A 2 2.78 -6.92 51.58
N PRO A 3 2.81 -5.78 50.88
CA PRO A 3 2.04 -5.61 49.65
C PRO A 3 2.62 -6.49 48.53
N SER A 4 1.74 -7.17 47.80
CA SER A 4 2.10 -7.95 46.61
C SER A 4 2.73 -7.06 45.53
N PRO A 5 3.77 -7.51 44.82
CA PRO A 5 4.43 -6.70 43.82
C PRO A 5 3.52 -6.48 42.60
N VAL A 6 3.38 -5.22 42.20
CA VAL A 6 2.73 -4.84 40.93
C VAL A 6 3.63 -5.32 39.78
N PRO A 7 3.12 -6.08 38.80
CA PRO A 7 3.93 -6.56 37.69
C PRO A 7 4.41 -5.39 36.82
N ARG A 8 5.70 -5.39 36.47
CA ARG A 8 6.31 -4.39 35.58
C ARG A 8 5.83 -4.63 34.13
N PRO A 9 5.73 -3.58 33.29
CA PRO A 9 5.19 -3.67 31.93
C PRO A 9 5.91 -4.65 30.99
N HIS A 10 7.07 -5.20 31.37
CA HIS A 10 7.88 -6.11 30.56
C HIS A 10 7.56 -7.60 30.79
N ASP A 11 6.71 -7.96 31.76
CA ASP A 11 6.39 -9.38 32.05
C ASP A 11 5.23 -9.96 31.22
N MET A 12 4.67 -9.21 30.27
CA MET A 12 3.68 -9.74 29.33
C MET A 12 4.36 -10.27 28.06
N ARG A 13 4.76 -11.54 28.08
CA ARG A 13 5.10 -12.31 26.86
C ARG A 13 3.83 -12.65 26.08
N GLN A 14 3.22 -11.66 25.45
CA GLN A 14 2.23 -11.89 24.39
C GLN A 14 2.47 -10.91 23.24
N TRP A 15 2.86 -11.51 22.11
CA TRP A 15 2.65 -11.10 20.72
C TRP A 15 2.37 -9.61 20.48
N ARG A 16 3.38 -8.91 19.97
CA ARG A 16 3.20 -7.65 19.24
C ARG A 16 3.81 -7.81 17.84
N PRO A 17 3.04 -7.63 16.75
CA PRO A 17 3.63 -7.52 15.44
C PRO A 17 4.31 -6.15 15.34
N ILE A 18 5.64 -6.17 15.30
CA ILE A 18 6.44 -5.02 14.90
C ILE A 18 6.28 -4.88 13.39
N ALA A 19 5.92 -3.67 12.94
CA ALA A 19 6.01 -3.27 11.54
C ALA A 19 7.45 -3.47 11.06
N ALA A 20 7.68 -4.54 10.31
CA ALA A 20 8.97 -4.86 9.73
C ALA A 20 9.00 -4.32 8.28
N PRO A 21 10.08 -3.63 7.85
CA PRO A 21 10.38 -3.50 6.43
C PRO A 21 10.63 -4.92 5.86
N PRO A 22 10.60 -5.14 4.54
CA PRO A 22 10.04 -6.35 3.93
C PRO A 22 10.48 -7.67 4.60
N GLY A 23 9.45 -8.40 5.06
CA GLY A 23 9.36 -9.86 5.08
C GLY A 23 10.46 -10.59 5.85
N THR A 24 10.40 -10.56 7.18
CA THR A 24 11.04 -11.61 8.00
C THR A 24 10.01 -12.71 8.25
N VAL A 25 10.21 -13.89 7.67
CA VAL A 25 9.33 -15.06 7.86
C VAL A 25 10.13 -16.15 8.58
N ARG A 26 9.55 -16.75 9.63
CA ARG A 26 10.16 -17.92 10.29
C ARG A 26 10.15 -19.11 9.34
N SER A 27 11.23 -19.89 9.31
CA SER A 27 11.35 -21.07 8.42
C SER A 27 10.38 -22.20 8.73
N ARG A 28 9.75 -22.19 9.92
CA ARG A 28 8.79 -23.21 10.37
C ARG A 28 7.35 -22.75 10.11
N PRO A 29 6.49 -23.58 9.47
CA PRO A 29 5.09 -23.22 9.27
C PRO A 29 4.40 -23.06 10.63
N PRO A 30 3.55 -22.03 10.83
CA PRO A 30 2.73 -21.95 12.03
C PRO A 30 1.75 -23.13 12.09
N PRO A 31 1.33 -23.57 13.30
CA PRO A 31 0.26 -24.56 13.43
C PRO A 31 -1.01 -24.07 12.70
N ALA A 32 -1.79 -25.02 12.16
CA ALA A 32 -2.85 -24.84 11.17
C ALA A 32 -4.07 -23.98 11.57
N ALA A 33 -3.95 -23.10 12.56
CA ALA A 33 -5.04 -22.31 13.11
C ALA A 33 -4.69 -20.80 13.17
N ALA A 34 -4.36 -20.18 12.04
CA ALA A 34 -4.43 -18.72 11.85
C ALA A 34 -4.18 -18.30 10.38
N GLN A 35 -4.99 -18.76 9.43
CA GLN A 35 -4.96 -18.15 8.09
C GLN A 35 -6.30 -18.28 7.35
N ARG A 36 -7.37 -17.77 7.97
CA ARG A 36 -8.55 -17.36 7.21
C ARG A 36 -8.32 -15.92 6.75
N CYS A 37 -7.65 -15.74 5.62
CA CYS A 37 -7.57 -14.46 4.92
C CYS A 37 -8.08 -14.66 3.48
N PRO A 38 -9.26 -14.14 3.13
CA PRO A 38 -9.73 -14.10 1.74
C PRO A 38 -9.00 -12.90 1.09
N CYS A 39 -8.25 -12.97 -0.01
CA CYS A 39 -8.12 -13.91 -1.11
C CYS A 39 -6.62 -13.88 -1.50
N LEU A 40 -6.05 -15.01 -1.93
CA LEU A 40 -4.63 -15.11 -2.33
C LEU A 40 -4.27 -14.45 -3.67
N ARG A 41 -5.07 -13.45 -4.08
CA ARG A 41 -5.01 -12.79 -5.37
C ARG A 41 -5.01 -11.28 -5.13
N PHE A 42 -4.07 -10.59 -5.76
CA PHE A 42 -4.03 -9.14 -5.77
C PHE A 42 -5.33 -8.57 -6.39
N PRO A 43 -5.87 -7.45 -5.88
CA PRO A 43 -7.02 -6.79 -6.49
C PRO A 43 -6.74 -6.48 -7.96
N ALA A 44 -7.70 -6.78 -8.82
CA ALA A 44 -7.61 -6.55 -10.25
C ALA A 44 -8.51 -5.37 -10.64
N GLY A 45 -8.07 -4.16 -10.30
CA GLY A 45 -8.77 -2.93 -10.66
C GLY A 45 -7.89 -1.96 -11.43
N ARG A 46 -8.44 -0.78 -11.71
CA ARG A 46 -7.82 0.27 -12.52
C ARG A 46 -7.52 1.51 -11.68
N ALA A 47 -6.44 2.19 -12.05
CA ALA A 47 -6.16 3.53 -11.58
C ALA A 47 -6.77 4.57 -12.53
N TYR A 48 -7.52 5.52 -11.98
CA TYR A 48 -8.10 6.64 -12.69
C TYR A 48 -7.40 7.93 -12.24
N LEU A 49 -6.69 8.58 -13.17
CA LEU A 49 -5.98 9.83 -12.95
C LEU A 49 -6.68 10.92 -13.77
N LEU A 50 -7.43 11.81 -13.11
CA LEU A 50 -8.28 12.79 -13.80
C LEU A 50 -7.62 14.17 -13.88
N GLU A 51 -7.38 14.64 -15.10
CA GLU A 51 -7.14 16.06 -15.36
C GLU A 51 -8.50 16.77 -15.50
N THR A 52 -8.75 17.71 -14.61
CA THR A 52 -10.06 18.38 -14.51
C THR A 52 -10.01 19.76 -15.18
N ARG A 53 -11.18 20.41 -15.31
CA ARG A 53 -11.26 21.79 -15.79
C ARG A 53 -10.65 22.80 -14.83
N ASP A 54 -10.55 22.46 -13.53
CA ASP A 54 -9.92 23.30 -12.52
C ASP A 54 -8.40 23.24 -12.64
N LYS A 55 -7.83 24.16 -13.40
CA LYS A 55 -6.38 24.21 -13.65
C LYS A 55 -5.57 24.53 -12.39
N ALA A 56 -6.13 25.30 -11.46
CA ALA A 56 -5.44 25.63 -10.21
C ALA A 56 -5.27 24.38 -9.33
N ARG A 57 -6.23 23.45 -9.37
CA ARG A 57 -6.18 22.23 -8.57
C ARG A 57 -5.69 21.00 -9.33
N SER A 58 -5.56 21.08 -10.65
CA SER A 58 -5.03 19.99 -11.50
C SER A 58 -3.50 20.02 -11.66
N VAL A 59 -2.76 20.66 -10.77
CA VAL A 59 -1.28 20.75 -10.85
C VAL A 59 -0.58 19.38 -10.86
N ARG A 60 -1.18 18.37 -10.21
CA ARG A 60 -0.65 16.99 -10.22
C ARG A 60 -0.80 16.32 -11.59
N ALA A 61 -1.74 16.77 -12.42
CA ALA A 61 -2.04 16.17 -13.72
C ALA A 61 -0.85 16.22 -14.68
N ALA A 62 0.04 17.20 -14.52
CA ALA A 62 1.30 17.28 -15.26
C ALA A 62 2.17 16.00 -15.15
N SER A 63 2.01 15.22 -14.06
CA SER A 63 2.75 13.98 -13.83
C SER A 63 1.99 12.70 -14.24
N PHE A 64 0.73 12.78 -14.66
CA PHE A 64 -0.12 11.60 -14.85
C PHE A 64 0.30 10.74 -16.04
N ALA A 65 0.67 11.37 -17.17
CA ALA A 65 1.19 10.64 -18.32
C ALA A 65 2.48 9.88 -17.98
N GLN A 66 3.41 10.53 -17.26
CA GLN A 66 4.63 9.89 -16.77
C GLN A 66 4.30 8.76 -15.78
N THR A 67 3.34 8.96 -14.87
CA THR A 67 2.88 7.93 -13.93
C THR A 67 2.39 6.67 -14.67
N ALA A 68 1.57 6.86 -15.72
CA ALA A 68 1.08 5.75 -16.52
C ALA A 68 2.21 4.98 -17.21
N GLN A 69 3.20 5.69 -17.76
CA GLN A 69 4.39 5.08 -18.36
C GLN A 69 5.24 4.33 -17.32
N GLU A 70 5.52 4.98 -16.19
CA GLU A 70 6.33 4.42 -15.11
C GLU A 70 5.69 3.21 -14.44
N LEU A 71 4.36 3.05 -14.48
CA LEU A 71 3.68 1.90 -13.88
C LEU A 71 3.03 0.98 -14.90
N THR A 72 3.39 1.15 -16.18
CA THR A 72 2.96 0.26 -17.28
C THR A 72 3.31 -1.19 -16.93
N GLY A 73 2.33 -2.10 -17.01
CA GLY A 73 2.47 -3.52 -16.67
C GLY A 73 2.38 -3.84 -15.16
N VAL A 74 2.32 -2.82 -14.29
CA VAL A 74 2.04 -2.97 -12.85
C VAL A 74 0.54 -2.83 -12.59
N PHE A 75 -0.06 -1.76 -13.13
CA PHE A 75 -1.50 -1.49 -13.04
C PHE A 75 -2.07 -1.11 -14.41
N PRO A 76 -3.34 -1.40 -14.68
CA PRO A 76 -4.12 -0.69 -15.69
C PRO A 76 -4.32 0.76 -15.21
N ILE A 77 -3.92 1.74 -16.02
CA ILE A 77 -4.02 3.18 -15.66
C ILE A 77 -4.74 3.91 -16.80
N ALA A 78 -5.80 4.65 -16.46
CA ALA A 78 -6.50 5.55 -17.34
C ALA A 78 -6.24 7.00 -16.92
N VAL A 79 -5.61 7.77 -17.81
CA VAL A 79 -5.49 9.22 -17.66
C VAL A 79 -6.63 9.85 -18.45
N LEU A 80 -7.54 10.56 -17.79
CA LEU A 80 -8.78 11.04 -18.36
C LEU A 80 -8.92 12.55 -18.19
N ALA A 81 -9.38 13.25 -19.23
CA ALA A 81 -9.68 14.68 -19.18
C ALA A 81 -11.17 14.90 -18.89
N GLN A 82 -11.56 14.78 -17.62
CA GLN A 82 -12.94 14.91 -17.15
C GLN A 82 -12.95 15.28 -15.66
N ASP A 83 -14.05 15.82 -15.15
CA ASP A 83 -14.10 16.32 -13.76
C ASP A 83 -14.48 15.25 -12.74
N ALA A 84 -15.30 14.29 -13.15
CA ALA A 84 -15.78 13.20 -12.32
C ALA A 84 -15.75 11.88 -13.11
N LEU A 85 -15.60 10.78 -12.39
CA LEU A 85 -15.74 9.44 -12.90
C LEU A 85 -17.16 8.95 -12.59
N GLU A 86 -17.76 8.23 -13.54
CA GLU A 86 -19.14 7.73 -13.41
C GLU A 86 -19.19 6.25 -13.83
N ASP A 87 -20.06 5.49 -13.18
CA ASP A 87 -20.44 4.11 -13.51
C ASP A 87 -19.24 3.17 -13.68
N ARG A 88 -18.36 3.10 -12.67
CA ARG A 88 -17.20 2.19 -12.66
C ARG A 88 -17.23 1.25 -11.49
N ASP A 89 -16.97 -0.03 -11.75
CA ASP A 89 -17.00 -1.11 -10.77
C ASP A 89 -15.61 -1.64 -10.38
N ASP A 90 -14.55 -1.08 -10.95
CA ASP A 90 -13.17 -1.58 -10.85
C ASP A 90 -12.18 -0.56 -10.25
N VAL A 91 -12.66 0.40 -9.44
CA VAL A 91 -11.84 1.51 -8.96
C VAL A 91 -10.85 1.03 -7.89
N LEU A 92 -9.56 1.04 -8.24
CA LEU A 92 -8.46 0.72 -7.31
C LEU A 92 -7.68 1.97 -6.89
N PHE A 93 -7.55 2.93 -7.80
CA PHE A 93 -7.03 4.25 -7.46
C PHE A 93 -7.86 5.34 -8.12
N TYR A 94 -8.11 6.43 -7.40
CA TYR A 94 -8.75 7.62 -7.98
C TYR A 94 -8.06 8.89 -7.47
N PHE A 95 -7.28 9.53 -8.34
CA PHE A 95 -6.63 10.81 -8.05
C PHE A 95 -7.19 11.91 -8.96
N THR A 96 -7.65 13.01 -8.36
CA THR A 96 -8.26 14.14 -9.10
C THR A 96 -7.88 15.51 -8.49
N GLY A 97 -8.39 16.58 -9.10
CA GLY A 97 -8.21 17.97 -8.70
C GLY A 97 -9.52 18.76 -8.55
N MET A 98 -10.69 18.13 -8.44
CA MET A 98 -11.93 18.88 -8.17
C MET A 98 -12.07 19.21 -6.69
N ALA A 99 -12.60 20.40 -6.37
CA ALA A 99 -12.96 20.77 -4.99
C ALA A 99 -14.16 19.98 -4.44
N GLN A 100 -15.02 19.49 -5.34
CA GLN A 100 -16.11 18.58 -5.05
C GLN A 100 -16.22 17.59 -6.21
N VAL A 101 -16.14 16.31 -5.91
CA VAL A 101 -16.23 15.23 -6.91
C VAL A 101 -17.66 14.71 -6.93
N ALA A 102 -18.28 14.75 -8.11
CA ALA A 102 -19.63 14.24 -8.31
C ALA A 102 -19.64 12.72 -8.52
N ALA A 103 -20.83 12.12 -8.44
CA ALA A 103 -21.13 10.74 -8.85
C ALA A 103 -20.35 9.63 -8.13
N LEU A 104 -19.83 9.90 -6.92
CA LEU A 104 -19.11 8.90 -6.12
C LEU A 104 -19.98 7.69 -5.78
N GLU A 105 -21.28 7.89 -5.65
CA GLU A 105 -22.30 6.86 -5.41
C GLU A 105 -22.44 5.85 -6.57
N THR A 106 -21.93 6.19 -7.75
CA THR A 106 -21.95 5.31 -8.94
C THR A 106 -20.69 4.42 -9.02
N LEU A 107 -19.74 4.62 -8.12
CA LEU A 107 -18.44 3.97 -8.16
C LEU A 107 -18.40 2.78 -7.18
N THR A 108 -17.79 1.68 -7.62
CA THR A 108 -17.41 0.58 -6.73
C THR A 108 -15.89 0.57 -6.56
N PHE A 109 -15.47 0.86 -5.33
CA PHE A 109 -14.07 0.77 -4.92
C PHE A 109 -13.72 -0.66 -4.53
N LEU A 110 -12.61 -1.17 -5.05
CA LEU A 110 -12.10 -2.49 -4.67
C LEU A 110 -11.47 -2.47 -3.27
N PRO A 111 -11.44 -3.61 -2.56
CA PRO A 111 -10.74 -3.71 -1.28
C PRO A 111 -9.28 -3.25 -1.38
N GLY A 112 -8.91 -2.29 -0.53
CA GLY A 112 -7.60 -1.66 -0.53
C GLY A 112 -7.46 -0.46 -1.47
N ALA A 113 -8.53 0.02 -2.11
CA ALA A 113 -8.46 1.17 -3.00
C ALA A 113 -8.04 2.46 -2.27
N LEU A 114 -7.22 3.29 -2.93
CA LEU A 114 -6.78 4.59 -2.43
C LEU A 114 -7.36 5.69 -3.32
N ALA A 115 -7.98 6.71 -2.73
CA ALA A 115 -8.55 7.82 -3.50
C ALA A 115 -8.32 9.14 -2.78
N ASP A 116 -8.02 10.20 -3.54
CA ASP A 116 -7.96 11.55 -3.00
C ASP A 116 -8.12 12.62 -4.09
N HIS A 117 -8.31 13.85 -3.63
CA HIS A 117 -8.44 15.02 -4.47
C HIS A 117 -7.52 16.13 -3.97
N LEU A 118 -6.94 16.88 -4.91
CA LEU A 118 -6.16 18.05 -4.59
C LEU A 118 -7.09 19.23 -4.35
N THR A 119 -7.37 19.53 -3.09
CA THR A 119 -8.09 20.73 -2.70
C THR A 119 -7.57 21.25 -1.36
N SER A 120 -7.80 22.54 -1.11
CA SER A 120 -7.22 23.25 0.03
C SER A 120 -7.61 22.69 1.40
N PHE A 121 -8.87 22.27 1.55
CA PHE A 121 -9.46 21.89 2.82
C PHE A 121 -9.98 20.44 2.82
N GLY A 122 -9.45 19.59 1.95
CA GLY A 122 -9.88 18.19 1.86
C GLY A 122 -9.64 17.40 3.16
N GLY A 123 -8.67 17.82 3.97
CA GLY A 123 -8.38 17.25 5.30
C GLY A 123 -9.13 17.91 6.44
N GLN A 124 -9.88 18.99 6.18
CA GLN A 124 -10.78 19.59 7.16
C GLN A 124 -12.04 18.71 7.25
N LEU A 125 -12.03 17.79 8.22
CA LEU A 125 -12.98 16.68 8.27
C LEU A 125 -14.43 17.12 8.56
N THR A 126 -14.62 18.28 9.18
CA THR A 126 -15.94 18.90 9.45
C THR A 126 -15.97 20.36 9.01
N ASP A 127 -17.18 20.87 8.73
CA ASP A 127 -17.45 22.31 8.57
C ASP A 127 -16.60 23.03 7.50
N SER A 128 -16.42 22.39 6.33
CA SER A 128 -15.70 22.95 5.17
C SER A 128 -16.64 23.23 4.00
N GLN A 129 -16.30 24.25 3.19
CA GLN A 129 -16.99 24.52 1.92
C GLN A 129 -16.54 23.60 0.78
N GLN A 130 -15.39 22.91 0.95
CA GLN A 130 -14.89 21.93 -0.01
C GLN A 130 -15.26 20.53 0.46
N MET A 131 -15.27 19.58 -0.47
CA MET A 131 -15.54 18.19 -0.14
C MET A 131 -14.52 17.68 0.89
N SER A 132 -15.02 17.10 1.98
CA SER A 132 -14.19 16.41 2.95
C SER A 132 -13.67 15.11 2.36
N SER A 133 -12.42 14.75 2.68
CA SER A 133 -11.85 13.46 2.27
C SER A 133 -12.63 12.27 2.84
N LEU A 134 -13.44 12.47 3.90
CA LEU A 134 -14.34 11.43 4.43
C LEU A 134 -15.30 10.89 3.38
N ALA A 135 -15.73 11.72 2.42
CA ALA A 135 -16.65 11.29 1.36
C ALA A 135 -16.02 10.20 0.45
N TRP A 136 -14.69 10.11 0.35
CA TRP A 136 -14.04 8.97 -0.30
C TRP A 136 -14.26 7.66 0.46
N LEU A 137 -14.19 7.70 1.79
CA LEU A 137 -14.43 6.52 2.63
C LEU A 137 -15.91 6.11 2.61
N GLU A 138 -16.81 7.09 2.63
CA GLU A 138 -18.26 6.87 2.50
C GLU A 138 -18.61 6.22 1.15
N ALA A 139 -17.91 6.59 0.08
CA ALA A 139 -18.03 5.96 -1.24
C ALA A 139 -17.37 4.57 -1.33
N GLY A 140 -16.60 4.15 -0.33
CA GLY A 140 -15.99 2.82 -0.26
C GLY A 140 -14.48 2.75 -0.49
N ALA A 141 -13.78 3.89 -0.67
CA ALA A 141 -12.33 3.89 -0.67
C ALA A 141 -11.78 3.40 0.68
N THR A 142 -10.65 2.69 0.66
CA THR A 142 -10.05 2.15 1.89
C THR A 142 -9.28 3.22 2.66
N ALA A 143 -8.66 4.15 1.95
CA ALA A 143 -7.96 5.27 2.56
C ALA A 143 -7.93 6.49 1.63
N SER A 144 -7.76 7.65 2.24
CA SER A 144 -7.63 8.95 1.57
C SER A 144 -6.65 9.85 2.32
N TYR A 145 -6.27 10.95 1.68
CA TYR A 145 -5.45 12.01 2.25
C TYR A 145 -6.00 13.38 1.84
N GLY A 146 -5.93 14.36 2.75
CA GLY A 146 -6.28 15.75 2.44
C GLY A 146 -5.55 16.77 3.31
N THR A 147 -5.46 18.01 2.86
CA THR A 147 -4.82 19.13 3.58
C THR A 147 -5.83 19.90 4.42
N VAL A 148 -5.41 20.42 5.58
CA VAL A 148 -6.29 21.06 6.58
C VAL A 148 -6.23 22.60 6.54
N VAL A 149 -5.12 23.17 6.10
CA VAL A 149 -4.90 24.61 6.01
C VAL A 149 -4.65 24.96 4.56
N GLU A 150 -5.18 26.12 4.11
CA GLU A 150 -5.06 26.60 2.74
C GLU A 150 -3.63 26.41 2.22
N PRO A 151 -3.39 25.39 1.40
CA PRO A 151 -2.21 25.34 0.61
C PRO A 151 -2.52 26.23 -0.59
N CYS A 152 -1.68 27.23 -0.83
CA CYS A 152 -1.29 27.51 -2.21
C CYS A 152 -1.04 26.15 -2.87
N ASN A 153 -1.53 25.94 -4.10
CA ASN A 153 -1.57 24.67 -4.85
C ASN A 153 -0.18 24.02 -5.14
N HIS A 154 0.68 23.95 -4.13
CA HIS A 154 1.96 23.30 -4.10
C HIS A 154 1.75 21.79 -4.14
N ALA A 155 2.09 21.18 -5.27
CA ALA A 155 1.98 19.75 -5.47
C ALA A 155 2.71 18.92 -4.37
N GLN A 156 3.73 19.48 -3.74
CA GLN A 156 4.51 18.87 -2.66
C GLN A 156 3.69 18.54 -1.40
N LYS A 157 2.58 19.25 -1.15
CA LYS A 157 1.66 18.99 -0.03
C LYS A 157 0.68 17.85 -0.31
N PHE A 158 0.68 17.30 -1.53
CA PHE A 158 -0.27 16.28 -1.95
C PHE A 158 0.45 14.99 -2.32
N PRO A 159 -0.24 13.83 -2.23
CA PRO A 159 0.30 12.55 -2.66
C PRO A 159 0.65 12.60 -4.14
N LEU A 160 1.88 12.23 -4.50
CA LEU A 160 2.27 11.98 -5.88
C LEU A 160 1.80 10.57 -6.29
N PRO A 161 0.86 10.41 -7.25
CA PRO A 161 0.25 9.11 -7.55
C PRO A 161 1.27 8.02 -7.92
N ALA A 162 2.28 8.36 -8.72
CA ALA A 162 3.35 7.43 -9.07
C ALA A 162 4.02 6.80 -7.84
N VAL A 163 4.36 7.62 -6.83
CA VAL A 163 5.08 7.16 -5.64
C VAL A 163 4.16 6.36 -4.71
N ALA A 164 2.93 6.84 -4.49
CA ALA A 164 1.94 6.13 -3.68
C ALA A 164 1.68 4.74 -4.27
N MET A 165 1.34 4.66 -5.55
CA MET A 165 1.06 3.42 -6.26
C MET A 165 2.28 2.50 -6.33
N PHE A 166 3.49 3.05 -6.53
CA PHE A 166 4.74 2.27 -6.55
C PHE A 166 4.97 1.55 -5.22
N PHE A 167 4.92 2.26 -4.09
CA PHE A 167 5.16 1.65 -2.78
C PHE A 167 4.04 0.71 -2.38
N TYR A 168 2.79 1.04 -2.72
CA TYR A 168 1.66 0.18 -2.45
C TYR A 168 1.77 -1.13 -3.24
N ALA A 169 2.13 -1.08 -4.53
CA ALA A 169 2.44 -2.26 -5.34
C ALA A 169 3.60 -3.09 -4.77
N ALA A 170 4.59 -2.46 -4.13
CA ALA A 170 5.68 -3.16 -3.45
C ALA A 170 5.27 -3.82 -2.11
N GLY A 171 4.01 -3.70 -1.71
CA GLY A 171 3.45 -4.32 -0.51
C GLY A 171 3.50 -3.46 0.75
N ALA A 172 3.77 -2.15 0.61
CA ALA A 172 3.62 -1.19 1.70
C ALA A 172 2.16 -1.12 2.18
N THR A 173 1.94 -0.69 3.41
CA THR A 173 0.60 -0.37 3.88
C THR A 173 0.08 0.95 3.27
N ALA A 174 -1.22 1.21 3.35
CA ALA A 174 -1.83 2.42 2.83
C ALA A 174 -1.18 3.68 3.43
N ILE A 175 -0.96 3.70 4.76
CA ILE A 175 -0.30 4.84 5.41
C ILE A 175 1.16 4.99 4.95
N GLU A 176 1.91 3.90 4.79
CA GLU A 176 3.30 3.96 4.32
C GLU A 176 3.38 4.46 2.87
N ALA A 177 2.46 4.03 2.02
CA ALA A 177 2.38 4.48 0.62
C ALA A 177 2.09 5.98 0.53
N TYR A 178 1.08 6.45 1.28
CA TYR A 178 0.76 7.88 1.34
C TYR A 178 1.91 8.71 1.91
N TRP A 179 2.45 8.32 3.06
CA TRP A 179 3.48 9.09 3.75
C TRP A 179 4.79 9.24 2.95
N LYS A 180 5.13 8.23 2.14
CA LYS A 180 6.27 8.31 1.22
C LYS A 180 6.00 9.15 -0.03
N SER A 181 4.73 9.39 -0.36
CA SER A 181 4.31 10.08 -1.57
C SER A 181 4.08 11.58 -1.39
N VAL A 182 4.09 12.08 -0.14
CA VAL A 182 3.92 13.50 0.19
C VAL A 182 5.27 14.07 0.64
N ALA A 183 5.78 15.05 -0.11
CA ALA A 183 7.06 15.67 0.21
C ALA A 183 6.97 16.59 1.44
N TRP A 184 5.85 17.32 1.59
CA TRP A 184 5.58 18.24 2.69
C TRP A 184 4.32 17.79 3.46
N PRO A 185 4.44 16.80 4.36
CA PRO A 185 3.28 16.19 5.02
C PRO A 185 2.65 17.06 6.12
N GLY A 186 3.29 18.19 6.48
CA GLY A 186 2.74 19.14 7.45
C GLY A 186 1.36 19.63 7.02
N GLU A 187 0.44 19.77 7.99
CA GLU A 187 -0.96 20.19 7.76
C GLU A 187 -1.77 19.23 6.86
N GLY A 188 -1.27 18.01 6.67
CA GLY A 188 -1.96 16.93 6.00
C GLY A 188 -2.56 15.91 6.96
N VAL A 189 -3.66 15.30 6.55
CA VAL A 189 -4.37 14.27 7.31
C VAL A 189 -4.58 13.05 6.45
N PHE A 190 -4.07 11.91 6.92
CA PHE A 190 -4.43 10.58 6.44
C PHE A 190 -5.70 10.10 7.16
N ILE A 191 -6.61 9.47 6.42
CA ILE A 191 -7.81 8.82 6.97
C ILE A 191 -8.04 7.45 6.32
N GLY A 192 -8.75 6.56 7.02
CA GLY A 192 -9.11 5.22 6.55
C GLY A 192 -8.39 4.10 7.30
N GLU A 193 -8.13 2.99 6.62
CA GLU A 193 -7.51 1.78 7.21
C GLU A 193 -5.99 1.80 7.02
N PRO A 194 -5.19 2.17 8.04
CA PRO A 194 -3.76 2.44 7.88
C PRO A 194 -2.93 1.21 7.54
N LEU A 195 -3.37 0.01 7.93
CA LEU A 195 -2.64 -1.24 7.74
C LEU A 195 -3.06 -1.99 6.47
N ALA A 196 -3.98 -1.43 5.68
CA ALA A 196 -4.41 -2.00 4.41
C ALA A 196 -3.20 -2.23 3.53
N ARG A 197 -3.02 -3.47 3.07
CA ARG A 197 -1.86 -3.87 2.23
C ARG A 197 -2.25 -4.97 1.23
N PRO A 198 -3.17 -4.69 0.29
CA PRO A 198 -3.70 -5.66 -0.66
C PRO A 198 -2.62 -6.32 -1.54
N PHE A 199 -1.46 -5.68 -1.70
CA PHE A 199 -0.33 -6.18 -2.47
C PHE A 199 0.80 -6.75 -1.60
N ALA A 200 0.53 -7.03 -0.32
CA ALA A 200 1.51 -7.66 0.55
C ALA A 200 2.01 -8.99 -0.04
N PRO A 201 3.33 -9.25 -0.01
CA PRO A 201 3.88 -10.52 -0.46
C PRO A 201 3.33 -11.67 0.39
N ALA A 202 2.98 -12.77 -0.26
CA ALA A 202 2.47 -13.97 0.40
C ALA A 202 3.43 -15.15 0.15
N LEU A 203 4.00 -15.69 1.23
CA LEU A 203 4.82 -16.89 1.20
C LEU A 203 4.01 -18.09 1.69
N GLN A 204 3.98 -19.17 0.92
CA GLN A 204 3.24 -20.39 1.25
C GLN A 204 4.13 -21.61 1.14
N ALA A 205 4.08 -22.50 2.13
CA ALA A 205 4.68 -23.82 2.01
C ALA A 205 3.81 -24.69 1.08
N VAL A 206 4.40 -25.22 0.01
CA VAL A 206 3.71 -26.12 -0.93
C VAL A 206 3.93 -27.57 -0.50
N ARG A 207 5.13 -27.89 -0.04
CA ARG A 207 5.55 -29.18 0.55
C ARG A 207 6.69 -28.92 1.55
N PRO A 208 7.10 -29.89 2.39
CA PRO A 208 8.26 -29.71 3.27
C PRO A 208 9.49 -29.21 2.50
N GLY A 209 10.05 -28.07 2.92
CA GLY A 209 11.20 -27.43 2.29
C GLY A 209 10.92 -26.70 0.97
N ALA A 210 9.70 -26.74 0.41
CA ALA A 210 9.36 -26.08 -0.86
C ALA A 210 8.33 -24.97 -0.66
N PHE A 211 8.65 -23.77 -1.16
CA PHE A 211 7.85 -22.57 -0.95
C PHE A 211 7.42 -21.94 -2.27
N GLU A 212 6.23 -21.33 -2.26
CA GLU A 212 5.72 -20.45 -3.30
C GLU A 212 5.60 -19.03 -2.73
N LEU A 213 6.30 -18.08 -3.34
CA LEU A 213 6.21 -16.66 -3.05
C LEU A 213 5.38 -15.98 -4.14
N ARG A 214 4.30 -15.32 -3.74
CA ARG A 214 3.54 -14.40 -4.58
C ARG A 214 3.89 -12.98 -4.17
N LEU A 215 4.24 -12.16 -5.15
CA LEU A 215 4.54 -10.74 -4.91
C LEU A 215 4.10 -9.92 -6.12
N GLN A 216 3.72 -8.67 -5.86
CA GLN A 216 3.55 -7.65 -6.89
C GLN A 216 4.85 -6.84 -6.91
N ALA A 217 5.42 -6.62 -8.10
CA ALA A 217 6.68 -5.90 -8.25
C ALA A 217 6.48 -4.68 -9.16
N PRO A 218 6.77 -3.45 -8.68
CA PRO A 218 6.65 -2.26 -9.52
C PRO A 218 7.76 -2.14 -10.57
N ARG A 219 8.84 -2.92 -10.45
CA ARG A 219 9.99 -2.95 -11.35
C ARG A 219 10.53 -4.37 -11.53
N GLU A 220 11.28 -4.58 -12.60
CA GLU A 220 12.06 -5.80 -12.78
C GLU A 220 13.24 -5.85 -11.79
N GLY A 221 13.66 -7.06 -11.45
CA GLY A 221 14.74 -7.25 -10.49
C GLY A 221 15.07 -8.72 -10.26
N ARG A 222 15.63 -9.01 -9.09
CA ARG A 222 15.92 -10.38 -8.65
C ARG A 222 15.53 -10.52 -7.20
N LEU A 223 14.91 -11.63 -6.87
CA LEU A 223 14.66 -11.99 -5.48
C LEU A 223 16.00 -12.32 -4.82
N ARG A 224 16.33 -11.63 -3.73
CA ARG A 224 17.44 -12.01 -2.85
C ARG A 224 16.88 -12.71 -1.62
N LEU A 225 17.25 -13.97 -1.48
CA LEU A 225 16.94 -14.79 -0.32
C LEU A 225 18.14 -14.76 0.63
N THR A 226 17.90 -14.29 1.85
CA THR A 226 18.92 -14.27 2.90
C THR A 226 18.42 -14.97 4.16
N HIS A 227 19.34 -15.57 4.90
CA HIS A 227 19.06 -16.37 6.09
C HIS A 227 19.91 -15.91 7.28
N ALA A 228 19.33 -15.99 8.48
CA ALA A 228 20.05 -15.82 9.73
C ALA A 228 19.46 -16.74 10.81
N ALA A 229 20.29 -17.14 11.78
CA ALA A 229 19.82 -17.87 12.96
C ALA A 229 18.98 -16.98 13.92
N SER A 230 19.18 -15.65 13.86
CA SER A 230 18.52 -14.63 14.68
C SER A 230 17.76 -13.64 13.81
N PRO A 231 16.64 -13.06 14.28
CA PRO A 231 15.93 -12.03 13.51
C PRO A 231 16.78 -10.77 13.29
N MET A 232 17.81 -10.57 14.11
CA MET A 232 18.72 -9.42 14.01
C MET A 232 19.87 -9.65 13.01
N GLY A 233 20.05 -10.87 12.50
CA GLY A 233 21.17 -11.23 11.63
C GLY A 233 22.37 -11.83 12.38
N PRO A 234 23.56 -11.89 11.73
CA PRO A 234 23.82 -11.42 10.38
C PRO A 234 23.12 -12.28 9.32
N PHE A 235 22.54 -11.63 8.31
CA PHE A 235 21.86 -12.29 7.19
C PHE A 235 22.87 -12.66 6.10
N ARG A 236 22.86 -13.93 5.66
CA ARG A 236 23.73 -14.45 4.60
C ARG A 236 22.91 -14.88 3.38
N PRO A 237 23.38 -14.65 2.15
CA PRO A 237 22.70 -15.10 0.94
C PRO A 237 22.55 -16.63 0.91
N LEU A 238 21.39 -17.11 0.45
CA LEU A 238 21.12 -18.54 0.23
C LEU A 238 21.47 -19.02 -1.20
N GLY A 239 22.04 -18.14 -2.02
CA GLY A 239 22.47 -18.44 -3.38
C GLY A 239 21.47 -17.96 -4.43
N GLU A 240 20.57 -18.85 -4.87
CA GLU A 240 19.71 -18.60 -6.03
C GLU A 240 18.93 -17.28 -5.93
N SER A 241 19.00 -16.50 -7.00
CA SER A 241 18.33 -15.21 -7.10
C SER A 241 17.42 -15.20 -8.34
N PRO A 242 16.21 -15.78 -8.23
CA PRO A 242 15.31 -15.90 -9.35
C PRO A 242 14.89 -14.51 -9.87
N PRO A 243 14.74 -14.35 -11.19
CA PRO A 243 14.33 -13.07 -11.76
C PRO A 243 12.91 -12.72 -11.33
N ILE A 244 12.69 -11.43 -11.10
CA ILE A 244 11.38 -10.83 -10.85
C ILE A 244 11.04 -10.00 -12.07
N ARG A 245 9.87 -10.26 -12.63
CA ARG A 245 9.30 -9.45 -13.69
C ARG A 245 8.45 -8.34 -13.09
N ARG A 246 8.18 -7.31 -13.87
CA ARG A 246 7.20 -6.29 -13.49
C ARG A 246 5.80 -6.89 -13.35
N GLY A 247 5.01 -6.40 -12.39
CA GLY A 247 3.66 -6.86 -12.11
C GLY A 247 3.61 -8.08 -11.17
N ALA A 248 2.63 -8.96 -11.37
CA ALA A 248 2.41 -10.10 -10.50
C ALA A 248 3.41 -11.23 -10.79
N ASN A 249 4.07 -11.72 -9.73
CA ASN A 249 5.05 -12.81 -9.80
C ASN A 249 4.60 -13.99 -8.93
N ARG A 250 4.95 -15.19 -9.39
CA ARG A 250 4.84 -16.44 -8.63
C ARG A 250 6.16 -17.19 -8.73
N LEU A 251 6.93 -17.15 -7.66
CA LEU A 251 8.27 -17.74 -7.58
C LEU A 251 8.22 -18.98 -6.71
N ARG A 252 8.85 -20.07 -7.17
CA ARG A 252 8.99 -21.29 -6.39
C ARG A 252 10.45 -21.54 -6.12
N PHE A 253 10.77 -21.86 -4.87
CA PHE A 253 12.13 -22.18 -4.46
C PHE A 253 12.09 -23.22 -3.34
N ALA A 254 13.17 -23.98 -3.23
CA ALA A 254 13.37 -24.93 -2.14
C ALA A 254 14.40 -24.36 -1.16
N LEU A 255 14.20 -24.66 0.12
CA LEU A 255 15.16 -24.41 1.17
C LEU A 255 15.72 -25.75 1.67
N PRO A 256 17.00 -25.79 2.09
CA PRO A 256 17.57 -27.00 2.67
C PRO A 256 16.70 -27.50 3.84
N PRO A 257 16.41 -28.80 3.96
CA PRO A 257 15.56 -29.34 5.02
C PRO A 257 16.05 -29.03 6.44
N GLN A 258 17.36 -28.84 6.61
CA GLN A 258 18.00 -28.52 7.89
C GLN A 258 18.11 -27.00 8.15
N LEU A 259 17.56 -26.15 7.27
CA LEU A 259 17.69 -24.70 7.39
C LEU A 259 16.71 -24.14 8.43
N ASP A 260 17.19 -24.00 9.67
CA ASP A 260 16.46 -23.38 10.78
C ASP A 260 16.80 -21.90 10.94
N GLY A 261 15.80 -21.07 11.23
CA GLY A 261 16.00 -19.66 11.56
C GLY A 261 15.02 -18.70 10.85
N PHE A 262 15.54 -17.57 10.42
CA PHE A 262 14.80 -16.47 9.83
C PHE A 262 15.22 -16.25 8.38
N LEU A 263 14.22 -16.10 7.53
CA LEU A 263 14.40 -15.75 6.13
C LEU A 263 14.03 -14.30 5.93
N ARG A 264 14.82 -13.60 5.13
CA ARG A 264 14.51 -12.26 4.64
C ARG A 264 14.50 -12.26 3.12
N LEU A 265 13.38 -11.78 2.58
CA LEU A 265 13.08 -11.66 1.16
C LEU A 265 13.30 -10.19 0.74
N GLN A 266 14.06 -9.94 -0.32
CA GLN A 266 14.29 -8.58 -0.85
C GLN A 266 14.18 -8.56 -2.37
N TRP A 267 13.58 -7.51 -2.94
CA TRP A 267 13.44 -7.28 -4.38
C TRP A 267 13.36 -5.77 -4.72
#